data_AF-I0KVS7-F1
#
_entry.id   AF-I0KVS7-F1
#
_cell.length_a   1.000
_cell.length_b   1.000
_cell.length_c   1.000
_cell.angle_alpha   90.00
_cell.angle_beta   90.00
_cell.angle_gamma   90.00
#
_symmetry.space_group_name_H-M   'P 1'
#
loop_
_entity.id
_entity.type
_entity.pdbx_description
1 polymer ?
#
loop_
_entity_poly.entity_id
_entity_poly.type
_entity_poly.pdbx_seq_one_letter_code
_entity_poly.pdbx_strand_id
1 'polypeptide(L)'
;MGTDNWKGHVNGILYGVQFDRTLDDSVVTRVADGVAGGLYPGGRAETREALDQALLYSGPLNDQAETHHSEDDIRAFFRRLSAALAAPPAQS
;
A
#
# COMPACT_ATOMS: atom_id res chain seq x y z
N MET A 1 -8.67 -18.74 -9.16
CA MET A 1 -7.55 -17.91 -8.69
C MET A 1 -8.14 -16.55 -8.33
N GLY A 2 -7.84 -15.99 -7.14
CA GLY A 2 -8.07 -14.56 -6.90
C GLY A 2 -8.94 -14.17 -5.70
N THR A 3 -8.72 -14.73 -4.51
CA THR A 3 -9.12 -14.08 -3.25
C THR A 3 -7.92 -13.57 -2.44
N ASP A 4 -6.71 -14.09 -2.73
CA ASP A 4 -5.47 -13.71 -2.03
C ASP A 4 -4.54 -12.79 -2.86
N ASN A 5 -4.98 -12.33 -4.03
CA ASN A 5 -4.12 -11.49 -4.88
C ASN A 5 -3.75 -10.19 -4.16
N TRP A 6 -4.71 -9.56 -3.46
CA TRP A 6 -4.50 -8.31 -2.75
C TRP A 6 -3.46 -8.42 -1.62
N LYS A 7 -3.37 -9.57 -0.95
CA LYS A 7 -2.40 -9.78 0.15
C LYS A 7 -0.96 -9.69 -0.35
N GLY A 8 -0.67 -10.20 -1.53
CA GLY A 8 0.68 -10.10 -2.14
C GLY A 8 1.12 -8.65 -2.33
N HIS A 9 0.23 -7.80 -2.84
CA HIS A 9 0.49 -6.36 -3.00
C HIS A 9 0.67 -5.66 -1.65
N VAL A 10 -0.24 -5.91 -0.69
CA VAL A 10 -0.17 -5.34 0.65
C VAL A 10 1.13 -5.70 1.36
N ASN A 11 1.51 -6.98 1.33
CA ASN A 11 2.76 -7.42 1.97
C ASN A 11 3.99 -6.81 1.31
N GLY A 12 4.01 -6.69 -0.02
CA GLY A 12 5.10 -6.02 -0.72
C GLY A 12 5.26 -4.56 -0.28
N ILE A 13 4.14 -3.85 -0.12
CA ILE A 13 4.13 -2.47 0.40
C ILE A 13 4.61 -2.42 1.84
N LEU A 14 4.07 -3.28 2.72
CA LEU A 14 4.44 -3.31 4.13
C LEU A 14 5.93 -3.61 4.32
N TYR A 15 6.48 -4.56 3.55
CA TYR A 15 7.90 -4.86 3.54
C TYR A 15 8.74 -3.64 3.09
N GLY A 16 8.25 -2.89 2.09
CA GLY A 16 8.89 -1.67 1.60
C GLY A 16 8.90 -0.51 2.61
N VAL A 17 8.02 -0.53 3.62
CA VAL A 17 7.90 0.56 4.61
C VAL A 17 8.24 0.17 6.04
N GLN A 18 8.59 -1.09 6.31
CA GLN A 18 8.76 -1.62 7.68
C GLN A 18 9.85 -0.91 8.51
N PHE A 19 10.79 -0.23 7.84
CA PHE A 19 11.88 0.52 8.49
C PHE A 19 11.62 2.02 8.58
N ASP A 20 10.57 2.54 7.94
CA ASP A 20 10.17 3.93 8.10
C ASP A 20 9.59 4.11 9.49
N ARG A 21 10.02 5.15 10.22
CA ARG A 21 9.51 5.40 11.58
C ARG A 21 8.07 5.89 11.59
N THR A 22 7.65 6.56 10.51
CA THR A 22 6.34 7.16 10.34
C THR A 22 5.84 6.89 8.93
N LEU A 23 4.54 6.63 8.80
CA LEU A 23 3.88 6.46 7.50
C LEU A 23 3.26 7.79 7.05
N ASP A 24 4.07 8.83 6.88
CA ASP A 24 3.63 10.16 6.49
C ASP A 24 3.48 10.33 4.96
N ASP A 25 3.11 11.53 4.52
CA ASP A 25 2.81 11.81 3.11
C ASP A 25 4.05 11.70 2.19
N SER A 26 5.26 11.81 2.75
CA SER A 26 6.49 11.57 1.99
C SER A 26 6.64 10.08 1.65
N VAL A 27 6.30 9.20 2.59
CA VAL A 27 6.28 7.74 2.38
C VAL A 27 5.18 7.37 1.38
N VAL A 28 4.00 7.99 1.49
CA VAL A 28 2.90 7.78 0.52
C VAL A 28 3.36 8.13 -0.89
N THR A 29 3.99 9.28 -1.08
CA THR A 29 4.49 9.73 -2.39
C THR A 29 5.55 8.77 -2.92
N ARG A 30 6.55 8.41 -2.09
CA ARG A 30 7.61 7.47 -2.45
C ARG A 30 7.07 6.11 -2.90
N VAL A 31 6.07 5.58 -2.18
CA VAL A 31 5.45 4.29 -2.53
C VAL A 31 4.62 4.41 -3.81
N ALA A 32 3.84 5.49 -3.97
CA ALA A 32 3.06 5.72 -5.20
C ALA A 32 3.96 5.83 -6.45
N ASP A 33 5.09 6.53 -6.34
CA ASP A 33 6.10 6.63 -7.40
C ASP A 33 6.78 5.29 -7.65
N GLY A 34 7.10 4.53 -6.60
CA GLY A 34 7.63 3.19 -6.73
C GLY A 34 6.67 2.24 -7.44
N VAL A 35 5.37 2.31 -7.17
CA VAL A 35 4.34 1.53 -7.87
C VAL A 35 4.29 1.94 -9.35
N ALA A 36 4.31 3.24 -9.65
CA ALA A 36 4.36 3.73 -11.03
C ALA A 36 5.63 3.32 -11.77
N GLY A 37 6.76 3.23 -11.05
CA GLY A 37 8.06 2.79 -11.56
C GLY A 37 8.27 1.27 -11.60
N GLY A 38 7.27 0.46 -11.21
CA GLY A 38 7.35 -1.00 -11.24
C GLY A 38 8.21 -1.63 -10.15
N LEU A 39 8.46 -0.92 -9.04
CA LEU A 39 9.19 -1.44 -7.87
C LEU A 39 8.35 -2.36 -6.99
N TYR A 40 7.03 -2.34 -7.17
CA TYR A 40 6.07 -3.21 -6.49
C TYR A 40 5.39 -4.14 -7.49
N PRO A 41 4.86 -5.28 -7.03
CA PRO A 41 4.04 -6.14 -7.88
C PRO A 41 2.85 -5.37 -8.46
N GLY A 42 2.62 -5.52 -9.76
CA GLY A 42 1.51 -4.91 -10.50
C GLY A 42 1.63 -3.40 -10.72
N GLY A 43 0.71 -2.88 -11.53
CA GLY A 43 0.63 -1.46 -11.86
C GLY A 43 -0.15 -0.62 -10.85
N ARG A 44 -0.30 0.68 -11.13
CA ARG A 44 -1.10 1.61 -10.29
C ARG A 44 -2.53 1.12 -10.07
N ALA A 45 -3.20 0.66 -11.13
CA ALA A 45 -4.59 0.23 -11.05
C ALA A 45 -4.76 -1.04 -10.20
N GLU A 46 -3.91 -2.05 -10.44
CA GLU A 46 -3.95 -3.31 -9.70
C GLU A 46 -3.60 -3.11 -8.22
N THR A 47 -2.58 -2.30 -7.94
CA THR A 47 -2.20 -1.96 -6.56
C THR A 47 -3.32 -1.20 -5.85
N ARG A 48 -3.99 -0.25 -6.53
CA ARG A 48 -5.14 0.45 -5.96
C ARG A 48 -6.28 -0.50 -5.64
N GLU A 49 -6.66 -1.38 -6.56
CA GLU A 49 -7.73 -2.37 -6.32
C GLU A 49 -7.39 -3.27 -5.13
N ALA A 50 -6.13 -3.70 -5.02
CA ALA A 50 -5.65 -4.47 -3.87
C ALA A 50 -5.79 -3.71 -2.54
N LEU A 51 -5.45 -2.41 -2.51
CA LEU A 51 -5.62 -1.57 -1.32
C LEU A 51 -7.10 -1.40 -0.96
N ASP A 52 -7.97 -1.21 -1.95
CA ASP A 52 -9.41 -1.07 -1.73
C ASP A 52 -9.99 -2.38 -1.13
N GLN A 53 -9.56 -3.55 -1.61
CA GLN A 53 -9.93 -4.84 -1.02
C GLN A 53 -9.38 -5.01 0.40
N ALA A 54 -8.12 -4.64 0.64
CA ALA A 54 -7.50 -4.69 1.97
C ALA A 54 -8.25 -3.83 2.99
N LEU A 55 -8.69 -2.64 2.60
CA LEU A 55 -9.41 -1.73 3.48
C LEU A 55 -10.80 -2.24 3.88
N LEU A 56 -11.41 -3.12 3.08
CA LEU A 56 -12.66 -3.81 3.40
C LEU A 56 -12.46 -5.04 4.32
N TYR A 57 -11.24 -5.58 4.36
CA TYR A 57 -10.93 -6.74 5.20
C TYR A 57 -10.89 -6.35 6.68
N SER A 58 -11.59 -7.13 7.52
CA SER A 58 -11.74 -6.87 8.96
C SER A 58 -10.65 -7.50 9.83
N GLY A 59 -9.78 -8.34 9.26
CA GLY A 59 -8.65 -8.94 9.97
C GLY A 59 -7.38 -8.09 9.88
N PRO A 60 -6.30 -8.53 10.57
CA PRO A 60 -5.02 -7.82 10.55
C PRO A 60 -4.43 -7.78 9.14
N LEU A 61 -3.89 -6.62 8.76
CA LEU A 61 -3.26 -6.42 7.45
C LEU A 61 -1.77 -6.77 7.44
N ASN A 62 -1.15 -6.83 8.61
CA ASN A 62 0.27 -7.14 8.83
C ASN A 62 0.51 -8.59 9.28
N ASP A 63 -0.40 -9.51 8.97
CA ASP A 63 -0.31 -10.91 9.41
C ASP A 63 0.95 -11.65 8.91
N GLN A 64 1.57 -11.17 7.83
CA GLN A 64 2.77 -11.77 7.23
C GLN A 64 4.03 -10.89 7.27
N ALA A 65 3.91 -9.63 7.66
CA ALA A 65 5.01 -8.67 7.71
C ALA A 65 5.14 -8.08 9.11
N GLU A 66 6.25 -8.37 9.80
CA GLU A 66 6.55 -7.70 11.06
C GLU A 66 6.80 -6.21 10.80
N THR A 67 5.92 -5.39 11.37
CA THR A 67 6.03 -3.94 11.35
C THR A 67 5.76 -3.40 12.74
N HIS A 68 6.46 -2.32 13.09
CA HIS A 68 6.26 -1.61 14.34
C HIS A 68 5.06 -0.64 14.28
N HIS A 69 4.41 -0.52 13.12
CA HIS A 69 3.21 0.31 12.94
C HIS A 69 1.97 -0.38 13.50
N SER A 70 1.08 0.43 14.07
CA SER A 70 -0.23 -0.06 14.47
C SER A 70 -1.10 -0.37 13.25
N GLU A 71 -2.10 -1.24 13.43
CA GLU A 71 -3.09 -1.53 12.39
C GLU A 71 -3.82 -0.27 11.91
N ASP A 72 -4.09 0.69 12.81
CA ASP A 72 -4.72 1.97 12.48
C ASP A 72 -3.81 2.83 11.59
N ASP A 73 -2.51 2.90 11.89
CA ASP A 73 -1.53 3.64 11.08
C ASP A 73 -1.42 3.04 9.68
N ILE A 74 -1.39 1.71 9.58
CA ILE A 74 -1.35 0.98 8.31
C ILE A 74 -2.60 1.29 7.48
N ARG A 75 -3.79 1.21 8.08
CA ARG A 75 -5.05 1.53 7.37
C ARG A 75 -5.12 3.00 6.96
N ALA A 76 -4.67 3.91 7.81
CA ALA A 76 -4.60 5.34 7.47
C ALA A 76 -3.61 5.61 6.31
N PHE A 77 -2.48 4.91 6.30
CA PHE A 77 -1.51 4.95 5.21
C PHE A 77 -2.11 4.39 3.91
N PHE A 78 -2.76 3.23 3.94
CA PHE A 78 -3.38 2.62 2.75
C PHE A 78 -4.51 3.47 2.15
N ARG A 79 -5.31 4.15 2.98
CA ARG A 79 -6.32 5.11 2.47
C ARG A 79 -5.67 6.26 1.68
N ARG A 80 -4.59 6.84 2.22
CA ARG A 80 -3.85 7.92 1.56
C ARG A 80 -3.15 7.43 0.29
N LEU A 81 -2.58 6.23 0.32
CA LEU A 81 -1.95 5.62 -0.86
C LEU A 81 -2.97 5.30 -1.95
N SER A 82 -4.13 4.72 -1.63
CA SER A 82 -5.20 4.47 -2.60
C SER A 82 -5.65 5.78 -3.27
N ALA A 83 -5.83 6.86 -2.48
CA ALA A 83 -6.14 8.18 -3.03
C ALA A 83 -5.03 8.73 -3.95
N ALA A 84 -3.76 8.59 -3.56
CA ALA A 84 -2.63 9.02 -4.38
C ALA A 84 -2.51 8.23 -5.70
N LEU A 85 -2.85 6.94 -5.69
CA LEU A 85 -2.87 6.09 -6.89
C LEU A 85 -4.07 6.40 -7.81
N ALA A 86 -5.19 6.85 -7.24
CA ALA A 86 -6.38 7.27 -7.97
C ALA A 86 -6.20 8.62 -8.69
N ALA A 87 -5.37 9.50 -8.15
CA ALA A 87 -5.05 10.77 -8.79
C ALA A 87 -4.29 10.53 -10.11
N PRO A 88 -4.53 11.34 -11.14
CA PRO A 88 -3.65 11.35 -12.32
C PRO A 88 -2.22 11.69 -11.88
N PRO A 89 -1.19 11.08 -12.50
CA PRO A 89 0.19 11.40 -12.17
C PRO A 89 0.40 12.90 -12.35
N ALA A 90 1.00 13.55 -11.34
CA ALA A 90 1.39 14.94 -11.46
C ALA A 90 2.30 15.05 -12.69
N GLN A 91 1.90 15.87 -13.66
CA GLN A 91 2.74 16.16 -14.82
C GLN A 91 3.94 16.96 -14.30
N SER A 92 5.12 16.34 -14.32
CA SER A 92 6.41 17.02 -14.17
C SER A 92 6.78 17.76 -15.45
#